data_AF-A0A5C5UK50-F1
#
_entry.id   AF-A0A5C5UK50-F1
#
_cell.length_a   1.000
_cell.length_b   1.000
_cell.length_c   1.000
_cell.angle_alpha   90.00
_cell.angle_beta   90.00
_cell.angle_gamma   90.00
#
_symmetry.space_group_name_H-M   'P 1'
#
loop_
_entity.id
_entity.type
_entity.pdbx_description
1 polymer ?
#
loop_
_entity_poly.entity_id
_entity_poly.type
_entity_poly.pdbx_seq_one_letter_code
_entity_poly.pdbx_strand_id
1 'polypeptide(L)'
;MPDWTYHTVFKPLLSKLPAKAGREFIHKGMTVIASVAGGSKLIESLGHTTPSAQLETDIFGLKISNPVGLSGKIDPRLTGTKAFGHLGFGFIEIGPIAEKPVDSGAPIFNQTKENLIFPYCLETLGIDKTFAKLQRLKSSGKPVFIRVRKAGSFDEKRSALQTLSGYGDALILEDRFSVDEWKLLKKSVIEKPLLFACPSDELDVGYIEKLTYERVVEGVLIDEPGTDNGMGLVYPLAQADRLSEKVLEIRKRSNIPIVVSGGIAEPKDALALFQAGADLVMLTAGYVFTGPGLPKRINELLLDRKTQPASVYSGWIWHWMFGFLMLMGGMIALLVSMTIVIMPYDESFLKLTREEILAIHPNIYRFMQHDRMTVAGTMISGGILYMQLARYGVRRGLQWVKKAIHIAGTLGFLGILLFLGFGYFDWLHGILWLMLLPFFWKGYLATKNHTEHSTSRNRTNHMAWKRSLWGQLAFISLGFALAAAGLVISVIGVNGVFVQTDIRYLCMSPEQLAGINERLIPVIAHDRAGLGSALISVGLLVLMLALWGFQEGQKWVWYTFLFGGIPAFSAAIIIHYVIGYTTFIHILPAYIALGLFSLGLIFSKEYFFKQT
;
A
#
# COMPACT_ATOMS: atom_id res chain seq x y z
N MET A 1 4.28 4.83 5.79
CA MET A 1 3.73 5.48 4.58
C MET A 1 4.15 4.67 3.36
N PRO A 2 3.39 4.63 2.26
CA PRO A 2 3.84 4.02 1.00
C PRO A 2 4.80 4.94 0.22
N ASP A 3 5.54 4.39 -0.74
CA ASP A 3 6.49 5.16 -1.58
C ASP A 3 5.80 6.28 -2.36
N TRP A 4 4.61 6.02 -2.92
CA TRP A 4 3.88 7.02 -3.70
C TRP A 4 3.59 8.27 -2.88
N THR A 5 3.19 8.14 -1.61
CA THR A 5 2.91 9.31 -0.75
C THR A 5 4.21 9.91 -0.22
N TYR A 6 5.17 9.06 0.16
CA TYR A 6 6.41 9.53 0.75
C TYR A 6 7.20 10.39 -0.23
N HIS A 7 7.45 9.94 -1.45
CA HIS A 7 8.29 10.67 -2.40
C HIS A 7 7.63 11.91 -2.99
N THR A 8 6.33 11.86 -3.24
CA THR A 8 5.63 12.94 -3.94
C THR A 8 5.11 14.01 -2.97
N VAL A 9 4.66 13.62 -1.77
CA VAL A 9 4.02 14.55 -0.81
C VAL A 9 4.96 14.86 0.35
N PHE A 10 5.44 13.84 1.08
CA PHE A 10 6.12 14.08 2.35
C PHE A 10 7.58 14.49 2.20
N LYS A 11 8.35 13.82 1.35
CA LYS A 11 9.79 14.06 1.18
C LYS A 11 10.10 15.52 0.81
N PRO A 12 9.37 16.18 -0.13
CA PRO A 12 9.58 17.60 -0.42
C PRO A 12 9.36 18.51 0.81
N LEU A 13 8.35 18.21 1.63
CA LEU A 13 8.04 18.98 2.84
C LEU A 13 9.08 18.74 3.95
N LEU A 14 9.40 17.47 4.21
CA LEU A 14 10.34 17.04 5.25
C LEU A 14 11.76 17.51 4.98
N SER A 15 12.16 17.64 3.71
CA SER A 15 13.49 18.13 3.32
C SER A 15 13.80 19.56 3.77
N LYS A 16 12.76 20.31 4.19
CA LYS A 16 12.86 21.68 4.72
C LYS A 16 12.94 21.72 6.25
N LEU A 17 12.73 20.61 6.94
CA LEU A 17 12.75 20.53 8.40
C LEU A 17 14.11 20.04 8.92
N PRO A 18 14.53 20.43 10.13
CA PRO A 18 15.66 19.79 10.81
C PRO A 18 15.44 18.29 10.95
N ALA A 19 16.49 17.48 10.81
CA ALA A 19 16.40 16.02 10.79
C ALA A 19 15.66 15.43 12.01
N LYS A 20 15.96 15.94 13.22
CA LYS A 20 15.27 15.53 14.47
C LYS A 20 13.76 15.81 14.38
N ALA A 21 13.37 17.00 13.91
CA ALA A 21 11.97 17.40 13.79
C ALA A 21 11.22 16.57 12.73
N GLY A 22 11.84 16.38 11.55
CA GLY A 22 11.27 15.56 10.49
C GLY A 22 11.06 14.11 10.90
N ARG A 23 12.07 13.50 11.55
CA ARG A 23 11.98 12.12 12.10
C ARG A 23 10.83 12.00 13.10
N GLU A 24 10.81 12.83 14.12
CA GLU A 24 9.79 12.76 15.18
C GLU A 24 8.38 13.06 14.66
N PHE A 25 8.23 13.96 13.69
CA PHE A 25 6.96 14.24 13.03
C PHE A 25 6.39 12.99 12.36
N ILE A 26 7.21 12.29 11.55
CA ILE A 26 6.80 11.07 10.86
C ILE A 26 6.49 9.96 11.86
N HIS A 27 7.38 9.73 12.82
CA HIS A 27 7.26 8.64 13.78
C HIS A 27 6.00 8.79 14.64
N LYS A 28 5.81 9.97 15.23
CA LYS A 28 4.63 10.26 16.06
C LYS A 28 3.35 10.26 15.23
N GLY A 29 3.36 10.88 14.04
CA GLY A 29 2.20 10.90 13.14
C GLY A 29 1.73 9.50 12.76
N MET A 30 2.66 8.62 12.37
CA MET A 30 2.32 7.24 12.04
C MET A 30 1.85 6.46 13.27
N THR A 31 2.45 6.68 14.44
CA THR A 31 2.02 6.03 15.69
C THR A 31 0.64 6.49 16.14
N VAL A 32 0.27 7.76 15.94
CA VAL A 32 -1.08 8.27 16.19
C VAL A 32 -2.08 7.53 15.31
N ILE A 33 -1.82 7.46 14.00
CA ILE A 33 -2.68 6.71 13.06
C ILE A 33 -2.78 5.24 13.49
N ALA A 34 -1.66 4.58 13.77
CA ALA A 34 -1.63 3.18 14.22
C ALA A 34 -2.31 2.94 15.58
N SER A 35 -2.58 3.98 16.36
CA SER A 35 -3.22 3.87 17.67
C SER A 35 -4.74 4.05 17.64
N VAL A 36 -5.30 4.56 16.54
CA VAL A 36 -6.75 4.61 16.34
C VAL A 36 -7.27 3.22 15.94
N ALA A 37 -8.50 2.88 16.35
CA ALA A 37 -9.14 1.63 15.98
C ALA A 37 -9.15 1.44 14.45
N GLY A 38 -8.59 0.34 13.97
CA GLY A 38 -8.46 0.05 12.53
C GLY A 38 -7.33 0.81 11.81
N GLY A 39 -6.63 1.75 12.46
CA GLY A 39 -5.58 2.55 11.83
C GLY A 39 -4.34 1.76 11.42
N SER A 40 -3.98 0.70 12.15
CA SER A 40 -2.94 -0.25 11.72
C SER A 40 -3.29 -0.96 10.42
N LYS A 41 -4.53 -1.44 10.29
CA LYS A 41 -5.06 -2.04 9.06
C LYS A 41 -5.10 -1.04 7.91
N LEU A 42 -5.37 0.24 8.18
CA LEU A 42 -5.31 1.30 7.18
C LEU A 42 -3.88 1.50 6.65
N ILE A 43 -2.88 1.56 7.54
CA ILE A 43 -1.47 1.69 7.15
C ILE A 43 -1.05 0.51 6.26
N GLU A 44 -1.40 -0.70 6.68
CA GLU A 44 -1.12 -1.93 5.93
C GLU A 44 -1.85 -1.96 4.58
N SER A 45 -3.11 -1.53 4.53
CA SER A 45 -3.91 -1.45 3.31
C SER A 45 -3.36 -0.44 2.31
N LEU A 46 -3.00 0.77 2.75
CA LEU A 46 -2.45 1.81 1.87
C LEU A 46 -1.09 1.43 1.29
N GLY A 47 -0.28 0.68 2.04
CA GLY A 47 1.04 0.23 1.61
C GLY A 47 1.07 -1.12 0.91
N HIS A 48 0.09 -1.99 1.18
CA HIS A 48 0.11 -3.41 0.84
C HIS A 48 1.44 -4.07 1.24
N THR A 49 1.78 -3.93 2.52
CA THR A 49 3.10 -4.26 3.09
C THR A 49 3.17 -5.67 3.69
N THR A 50 2.07 -6.42 3.75
CA THR A 50 2.04 -7.78 4.27
C THR A 50 2.89 -8.72 3.39
N PRO A 51 3.95 -9.33 3.92
CA PRO A 51 4.78 -10.28 3.16
C PRO A 51 4.03 -11.58 2.90
N SER A 52 4.51 -12.35 1.91
CA SER A 52 4.05 -13.72 1.66
C SER A 52 4.55 -14.67 2.75
N ALA A 53 3.73 -15.66 3.12
CA ALA A 53 4.15 -16.75 4.01
C ALA A 53 5.33 -17.56 3.44
N GLN A 54 5.58 -17.53 2.12
CA GLN A 54 6.74 -18.18 1.50
C GLN A 54 8.09 -17.51 1.86
N LEU A 55 8.05 -16.29 2.40
CA LEU A 55 9.24 -15.57 2.89
C LEU A 55 9.52 -15.85 4.37
N GLU A 56 8.63 -16.57 5.05
CA GLU A 56 8.79 -16.91 6.45
C GLU A 56 10.01 -17.84 6.64
N THR A 57 10.79 -17.57 7.68
CA THR A 57 12.01 -18.30 8.02
C THR A 57 12.04 -18.62 9.51
N ASP A 58 12.70 -19.71 9.88
CA ASP A 58 13.04 -20.05 11.26
C ASP A 58 14.54 -19.81 11.45
N ILE A 59 14.90 -18.76 12.19
CA ILE A 59 16.29 -18.38 12.45
C ILE A 59 16.39 -18.06 13.94
N PHE A 60 17.42 -18.58 14.61
CA PHE A 60 17.59 -18.50 16.07
C PHE A 60 16.47 -19.16 16.89
N GLY A 61 15.71 -20.09 16.30
CA GLY A 61 14.50 -20.65 16.90
C GLY A 61 13.33 -19.65 16.94
N LEU A 62 13.43 -18.55 16.19
CA LEU A 62 12.42 -17.51 16.08
C LEU A 62 11.75 -17.61 14.71
N LYS A 63 10.41 -17.60 14.74
CA LYS A 63 9.59 -17.54 13.55
C LYS A 63 9.54 -16.10 13.00
N ILE A 64 10.30 -15.83 11.95
CA ILE A 64 10.43 -14.49 11.34
C ILE A 64 9.65 -14.44 10.03
N SER A 65 8.69 -13.51 9.92
CA SER A 65 7.77 -13.45 8.76
C SER A 65 8.42 -13.13 7.41
N ASN A 66 9.58 -12.47 7.41
CA ASN A 66 10.42 -12.19 6.24
C ASN A 66 11.82 -11.75 6.70
N PRO A 67 12.88 -11.91 5.89
CA PRO A 67 14.26 -11.73 6.36
C PRO A 67 14.72 -10.26 6.43
N VAL A 68 13.81 -9.28 6.37
CA VAL A 68 14.13 -7.84 6.36
C VAL A 68 13.72 -7.19 7.69
N GLY A 69 14.69 -6.66 8.44
CA GLY A 69 14.50 -6.00 9.73
C GLY A 69 14.78 -4.49 9.69
N LEU A 70 14.41 -3.82 10.78
CA LEU A 70 14.70 -2.41 11.01
C LEU A 70 15.78 -2.25 12.08
N SER A 71 16.84 -1.49 11.81
CA SER A 71 17.84 -1.20 12.83
C SER A 71 17.35 -0.20 13.88
N GLY A 72 17.79 -0.38 15.12
CA GLY A 72 17.51 0.52 16.25
C GLY A 72 18.07 1.93 16.06
N LYS A 73 19.05 2.11 15.17
CA LYS A 73 19.60 3.42 14.76
C LYS A 73 18.51 4.38 14.22
N ILE A 74 17.41 3.84 13.67
CA ILE A 74 16.34 4.63 13.05
C ILE A 74 15.36 5.19 14.09
N ASP A 75 15.03 4.42 15.13
CA ASP A 75 14.05 4.80 16.15
C ASP A 75 14.62 4.73 17.57
N PRO A 76 15.69 5.49 17.90
CA PRO A 76 16.35 5.42 19.20
C PRO A 76 15.45 5.82 20.38
N ARG A 77 14.35 6.55 20.09
CA ARG A 77 13.37 6.98 21.08
C ARG A 77 12.12 6.10 21.11
N LEU A 78 12.02 5.04 20.30
CA LEU A 78 10.83 4.20 20.22
C LEU A 78 9.53 5.00 19.99
N THR A 79 9.57 6.03 19.15
CA THR A 79 8.40 6.86 18.83
C THR A 79 7.64 6.36 17.62
N GLY A 80 8.28 5.56 16.76
CA GLY A 80 7.69 4.97 15.56
C GLY A 80 7.48 3.46 15.63
N THR A 81 8.04 2.78 16.63
CA THR A 81 8.12 1.31 16.72
C THR A 81 6.79 0.61 16.49
N LYS A 82 5.70 1.15 17.05
CA LYS A 82 4.34 0.62 16.85
C LYS A 82 3.93 0.62 15.38
N ALA A 83 4.24 1.70 14.64
CA ALA A 83 3.92 1.81 13.23
C ALA A 83 4.87 0.99 12.34
N PHE A 84 6.16 0.90 12.70
CA PHE A 84 7.15 0.15 11.91
C PHE A 84 6.79 -1.33 11.74
N GLY A 85 6.16 -1.96 12.74
CA GLY A 85 5.66 -3.33 12.62
C GLY A 85 4.68 -3.56 11.46
N HIS A 86 4.07 -2.50 10.93
CA HIS A 86 3.12 -2.53 9.81
C HIS A 86 3.72 -2.08 8.46
N LEU A 87 5.02 -1.77 8.40
CA LEU A 87 5.69 -1.33 7.16
C LEU A 87 6.41 -2.45 6.40
N GLY A 88 6.12 -3.71 6.73
CA GLY A 88 6.62 -4.88 6.01
C GLY A 88 7.90 -5.49 6.59
N PHE A 89 8.39 -4.98 7.72
CA PHE A 89 9.51 -5.58 8.45
C PHE A 89 9.13 -6.92 9.08
N GLY A 90 10.09 -7.85 9.08
CA GLY A 90 9.98 -9.15 9.70
C GLY A 90 10.33 -9.16 11.18
N PHE A 91 11.25 -8.29 11.60
CA PHE A 91 11.75 -8.13 12.96
C PHE A 91 12.26 -6.69 13.16
N ILE A 92 12.46 -6.26 14.41
CA ILE A 92 12.89 -4.89 14.75
C ILE A 92 14.01 -4.94 15.79
N GLU A 93 15.07 -4.18 15.57
CA GLU A 93 16.11 -3.93 16.56
C GLU A 93 15.77 -2.70 17.42
N ILE A 94 16.04 -2.81 18.72
CA ILE A 94 15.95 -1.72 19.69
C ILE A 94 17.33 -1.51 20.31
N GLY A 95 17.75 -0.25 20.38
CA GLY A 95 19.03 0.14 20.95
C GLY A 95 19.97 0.77 19.91
N PRO A 96 21.25 0.99 20.29
CA PRO A 96 21.91 0.47 21.48
C PRO A 96 21.38 1.07 22.80
N ILE A 97 20.99 0.20 23.73
CA ILE A 97 20.56 0.56 25.08
C ILE A 97 21.79 0.80 25.96
N ALA A 98 21.77 1.91 26.70
CA ALA A 98 22.69 2.16 27.80
C ALA A 98 21.93 2.13 29.12
N GLU A 99 22.67 2.03 30.23
CA GLU A 99 22.11 2.18 31.57
C GLU A 99 21.41 3.53 31.73
N LYS A 100 22.12 4.62 31.42
CA LYS A 100 21.61 5.99 31.50
C LYS A 100 21.21 6.55 30.12
N PRO A 101 20.25 7.50 30.07
CA PRO A 101 19.88 8.17 28.83
C PRO A 101 21.05 8.99 28.24
N VAL A 102 21.13 9.05 26.92
CA VAL A 102 22.10 9.88 26.18
C VAL A 102 21.37 10.59 25.03
N ASP A 103 21.49 11.92 24.93
CA ASP A 103 20.99 12.71 23.79
C ASP A 103 22.17 13.46 23.15
N SER A 104 22.83 12.81 22.19
CA SER A 104 23.94 13.39 21.42
C SER A 104 23.48 14.08 20.12
N GLY A 105 22.18 14.33 19.97
CA GLY A 105 21.59 14.88 18.76
C GLY A 105 21.15 13.84 17.73
N ALA A 106 20.43 14.30 16.70
CA ALA A 106 19.98 13.45 15.60
C ALA A 106 21.02 13.48 14.45
N PRO A 107 21.04 12.44 13.58
CA PRO A 107 21.89 12.45 12.40
C PRO A 107 21.62 13.67 11.52
N ILE A 108 22.69 14.24 10.96
CA ILE A 108 22.61 15.39 10.06
C ILE A 108 22.95 14.98 8.63
N PHE A 109 22.34 15.64 7.65
CA PHE A 109 22.75 15.47 6.26
C PHE A 109 24.09 16.16 6.03
N ASN A 110 24.95 15.54 5.23
CA ASN A 110 26.14 16.22 4.70
C ASN A 110 25.74 17.37 3.75
N GLN A 111 26.70 18.19 3.33
CA GLN A 111 26.43 19.35 2.46
C GLN A 111 25.75 18.98 1.14
N THR A 112 26.12 17.83 0.54
CA THR A 112 25.51 17.33 -0.70
C THR A 112 24.14 16.67 -0.49
N LYS A 113 23.73 16.44 0.76
CA LYS A 113 22.53 15.67 1.16
C LYS A 113 22.48 14.25 0.60
N GLU A 114 23.64 13.66 0.35
CA GLU A 114 23.78 12.29 -0.15
C GLU A 114 24.08 11.28 0.96
N ASN A 115 24.61 11.75 2.09
CA ASN A 115 24.96 10.90 3.22
C ASN A 115 24.47 11.48 4.56
N LEU A 116 24.26 10.60 5.53
CA LEU A 116 23.94 10.94 6.91
C LEU A 116 25.21 10.83 7.78
N ILE A 117 25.43 11.84 8.58
CA ILE A 117 26.48 11.90 9.60
C ILE A 117 25.80 11.59 10.93
N PHE A 118 26.12 10.43 11.50
CA PHE A 118 25.64 10.03 12.82
C PHE A 118 26.60 10.54 13.89
N PRO A 119 26.09 11.02 15.04
CA PRO A 119 26.95 11.31 16.19
C PRO A 119 27.73 10.06 16.62
N TYR A 120 28.97 10.22 17.09
CA TYR A 120 29.79 9.10 17.60
C TYR A 120 29.07 8.30 18.67
N CYS A 121 28.34 9.00 19.54
CA CYS A 121 27.54 8.40 20.58
C CYS A 121 26.07 8.43 20.14
N LEU A 122 25.46 7.26 19.90
CA LEU A 122 24.06 7.21 19.48
C LEU A 122 23.13 7.61 20.62
N GLU A 123 22.01 8.22 20.26
CA GLU A 123 20.93 8.57 21.17
C GLU A 123 20.29 7.32 21.81
N THR A 124 19.95 7.38 23.09
CA THR A 124 19.24 6.31 23.80
C THR A 124 18.41 6.85 24.96
N LEU A 125 17.27 6.21 25.24
CA LEU A 125 16.39 6.57 26.36
C LEU A 125 16.92 6.11 27.72
N GLY A 126 17.97 5.29 27.75
CA GLY A 126 18.37 4.56 28.95
C GLY A 126 17.49 3.34 29.18
N ILE A 127 17.90 2.47 30.09
CA ILE A 127 17.30 1.15 30.26
C ILE A 127 15.86 1.26 30.82
N ASP A 128 15.65 2.06 31.87
CA ASP A 128 14.35 2.20 32.56
C ASP A 128 13.23 2.74 31.66
N LYS A 129 13.53 3.83 30.93
CA LYS A 129 12.55 4.45 30.03
C LYS A 129 12.27 3.57 28.82
N THR A 130 13.26 2.84 28.34
CA THR A 130 13.09 1.86 27.27
C THR A 130 12.13 0.76 27.72
N PHE A 131 12.30 0.23 28.93
CA PHE A 131 11.40 -0.77 29.50
C PHE A 131 9.97 -0.27 29.67
N ALA A 132 9.79 0.92 30.24
CA ALA A 132 8.45 1.49 30.42
C ALA A 132 7.71 1.64 29.07
N LYS A 133 8.44 1.88 27.97
CA LYS A 133 7.86 1.89 26.63
C LYS A 133 7.61 0.48 26.10
N LEU A 134 8.55 -0.44 26.23
CA LEU A 134 8.41 -1.82 25.78
C LEU A 134 7.21 -2.53 26.42
N GLN A 135 6.99 -2.35 27.73
CA GLN A 135 5.82 -2.91 28.42
C GLN A 135 4.49 -2.39 27.86
N ARG A 136 4.45 -1.11 27.45
CA ARG A 136 3.26 -0.50 26.83
C ARG A 136 3.10 -0.91 25.36
N LEU A 137 4.22 -1.14 24.68
CA LEU A 137 4.29 -1.71 23.34
C LEU A 137 4.11 -3.23 23.46
N LYS A 138 2.94 -3.71 23.93
CA LYS A 138 2.56 -5.12 23.80
C LYS A 138 2.90 -5.58 22.39
N SER A 139 3.83 -6.52 22.29
CA SER A 139 4.60 -6.93 21.09
C SER A 139 3.89 -6.61 19.78
N SER A 140 4.58 -5.91 18.88
CA SER A 140 4.13 -5.55 17.51
C SER A 140 3.81 -6.76 16.60
N GLY A 141 3.75 -7.97 17.16
CA GLY A 141 3.66 -9.24 16.45
C GLY A 141 4.96 -9.62 15.74
N LYS A 142 6.04 -8.85 15.93
CA LYS A 142 7.34 -9.05 15.31
C LYS A 142 8.41 -9.33 16.38
N PRO A 143 9.37 -10.24 16.12
CA PRO A 143 10.51 -10.45 17.00
C PRO A 143 11.30 -9.15 17.25
N VAL A 144 11.69 -8.94 18.50
CA VAL A 144 12.43 -7.75 18.95
C VAL A 144 13.85 -8.14 19.34
N PHE A 145 14.83 -7.59 18.61
CA PHE A 145 16.25 -7.79 18.92
C PHE A 145 16.73 -6.60 19.74
N ILE A 146 17.41 -6.84 20.86
CA ILE A 146 17.87 -5.78 21.74
C ILE A 146 19.39 -5.68 21.68
N ARG A 147 19.89 -4.53 21.23
CA ARG A 147 21.32 -4.22 21.25
C ARG A 147 21.70 -3.51 22.54
N VAL A 148 22.75 -4.01 23.20
CA VAL A 148 23.39 -3.32 24.33
C VAL A 148 24.57 -2.50 23.79
N ARG A 149 24.73 -1.28 24.31
CA ARG A 149 25.83 -0.38 23.92
C ARG A 149 27.18 -0.96 24.28
N LYS A 150 28.22 -0.80 23.43
CA LYS A 150 29.64 -1.18 23.62
C LYS A 150 30.41 -0.48 24.77
N ALA A 151 29.71 0.10 25.76
CA ALA A 151 30.34 0.78 26.89
C ALA A 151 29.98 0.09 28.21
N GLY A 152 30.89 0.13 29.18
CA GLY A 152 30.69 -0.42 30.53
C GLY A 152 31.57 -1.63 30.85
N SER A 153 31.60 -2.01 32.13
CA SER A 153 32.33 -3.20 32.63
C SER A 153 31.63 -4.52 32.24
N PHE A 154 32.34 -5.65 32.33
CA PHE A 154 31.75 -6.98 32.07
C PHE A 154 30.51 -7.26 32.94
N ASP A 155 30.57 -6.88 34.23
CA ASP A 155 29.46 -7.07 35.17
C ASP A 155 28.24 -6.19 34.82
N GLU A 156 28.47 -4.97 34.36
CA GLU A 156 27.40 -4.10 33.84
C GLU A 156 26.72 -4.73 32.62
N LYS A 157 27.48 -5.33 31.69
CA LYS A 157 26.89 -6.06 30.54
C LYS A 157 26.08 -7.25 30.99
N ARG A 158 26.61 -8.04 31.92
CA ARG A 158 25.93 -9.22 32.43
C ARG A 158 24.60 -8.85 33.09
N SER A 159 24.59 -7.80 33.92
CA SER A 159 23.39 -7.28 34.57
C SER A 159 22.37 -6.74 33.55
N ALA A 160 22.84 -5.98 32.56
CA ALA A 160 21.98 -5.47 31.48
C ALA A 160 21.34 -6.62 30.70
N LEU A 161 22.11 -7.64 30.30
CA LEU A 161 21.60 -8.80 29.56
C LEU A 161 20.56 -9.60 30.35
N GLN A 162 20.79 -9.83 31.65
CA GLN A 162 19.81 -10.50 32.52
C GLN A 162 18.49 -9.72 32.59
N THR A 163 18.56 -8.40 32.64
CA THR A 163 17.37 -7.56 32.69
C THR A 163 16.64 -7.51 31.34
N LEU A 164 17.39 -7.48 30.23
CA LEU A 164 16.85 -7.35 28.88
C LEU A 164 16.30 -8.67 28.32
N SER A 165 16.77 -9.83 28.79
CA SER A 165 16.29 -11.15 28.33
C SER A 165 14.78 -11.37 28.55
N GLY A 166 14.18 -10.72 29.55
CA GLY A 166 12.75 -10.77 29.82
C GLY A 166 11.87 -10.04 28.79
N TYR A 167 12.48 -9.25 27.90
CA TYR A 167 11.74 -8.34 26.99
C TYR A 167 12.14 -8.48 25.52
N GLY A 168 13.35 -8.98 25.24
CA GLY A 168 13.84 -9.24 23.89
C GLY A 168 13.62 -10.69 23.45
N ASP A 169 13.52 -10.88 22.15
CA ASP A 169 13.56 -12.21 21.51
C ASP A 169 14.99 -12.62 21.14
N ALA A 170 15.89 -11.65 20.95
CA ALA A 170 17.33 -11.87 20.80
C ALA A 170 18.12 -10.71 21.44
N LEU A 171 19.34 -10.99 21.91
CA LEU A 171 20.24 -9.99 22.48
C LEU A 171 21.50 -9.83 21.61
N ILE A 172 21.97 -8.60 21.45
CA ILE A 172 23.13 -8.26 20.60
C ILE A 172 24.19 -7.54 21.45
N LEU A 173 25.43 -8.03 21.38
CA LEU A 173 26.61 -7.44 22.01
C LEU A 173 27.70 -7.15 20.99
N GLU A 174 28.41 -6.04 21.14
CA GLU A 174 29.52 -5.63 20.25
C GLU A 174 30.90 -5.85 20.89
N ASP A 175 30.94 -6.07 22.20
CA ASP A 175 32.18 -6.19 22.97
C ASP A 175 32.93 -7.49 22.65
N ARG A 176 34.26 -7.39 22.56
CA ARG A 176 35.14 -8.55 22.36
C ARG A 176 35.55 -9.14 23.71
N PHE A 177 34.90 -10.22 24.10
CA PHE A 177 35.21 -10.98 25.32
C PHE A 177 35.98 -12.28 25.03
N SER A 178 36.64 -12.82 26.04
CA SER A 178 37.16 -14.19 26.00
C SER A 178 36.02 -15.21 25.88
N VAL A 179 36.34 -16.45 25.46
CA VAL A 179 35.32 -17.51 25.34
C VAL A 179 34.66 -17.83 26.68
N ASP A 180 35.43 -17.81 27.78
CA ASP A 180 34.90 -18.12 29.11
C ASP A 180 33.95 -17.04 29.61
N GLU A 181 34.25 -15.77 29.34
CA GLU A 181 33.34 -14.66 29.57
C GLU A 181 32.04 -14.81 28.76
N TRP A 182 32.11 -15.18 27.48
CA TRP A 182 30.91 -15.48 26.68
C TRP A 182 30.11 -16.65 27.25
N LYS A 183 30.76 -17.70 27.75
CA LYS A 183 30.08 -18.82 28.44
C LYS A 183 29.32 -18.32 29.67
N LEU A 184 29.88 -17.38 30.44
CA LEU A 184 29.23 -16.78 31.60
C LEU A 184 28.05 -15.87 31.20
N LEU A 185 28.18 -15.08 30.13
CA LEU A 185 27.11 -14.25 29.60
C LEU A 185 25.95 -15.10 29.08
N LYS A 186 26.24 -16.14 28.29
CA LYS A 186 25.24 -17.08 27.78
C LYS A 186 24.48 -17.78 28.90
N LYS A 187 25.15 -18.21 29.97
CA LYS A 187 24.49 -18.76 31.18
C LYS A 187 23.57 -17.76 31.87
N SER A 188 23.81 -16.46 31.69
CA SER A 188 23.02 -15.38 32.31
C SER A 188 21.78 -15.01 31.48
N VAL A 189 21.72 -15.45 30.22
CA VAL A 189 20.63 -15.18 29.28
C VAL A 189 19.86 -16.49 29.07
N ILE A 190 18.84 -16.73 29.90
CA ILE A 190 18.05 -17.98 29.85
C ILE A 190 17.25 -18.02 28.55
N GLU A 191 17.49 -19.05 27.73
CA GLU A 191 16.70 -19.42 26.55
C GLU A 191 16.52 -18.34 25.46
N LYS A 192 17.36 -17.28 25.44
CA LYS A 192 17.35 -16.29 24.36
C LYS A 192 18.64 -16.35 23.54
N PRO A 193 18.54 -16.26 22.20
CA PRO A 193 19.71 -16.19 21.34
C PRO A 193 20.53 -14.93 21.61
N LEU A 194 21.84 -15.13 21.70
CA LEU A 194 22.86 -14.12 21.92
C LEU A 194 23.72 -13.99 20.66
N LEU A 195 23.77 -12.78 20.12
CA LEU A 195 24.45 -12.46 18.87
C LEU A 195 25.70 -11.61 19.14
N PHE A 196 26.79 -11.92 18.45
CA PHE A 196 27.98 -11.07 18.42
C PHE A 196 27.91 -10.11 17.23
N ALA A 197 27.94 -8.80 17.50
CA ALA A 197 27.98 -7.75 16.50
C ALA A 197 29.41 -7.21 16.32
N CYS A 198 29.79 -6.90 15.09
CA CYS A 198 31.01 -6.15 14.83
C CYS A 198 30.90 -5.31 13.53
N PRO A 199 31.57 -4.16 13.46
CA PRO A 199 31.78 -3.45 12.20
C PRO A 199 32.55 -4.32 11.20
N SER A 200 32.19 -4.23 9.91
CA SER A 200 32.80 -5.07 8.87
C SER A 200 34.31 -4.85 8.64
N ASP A 201 34.83 -3.68 9.02
CA ASP A 201 36.24 -3.29 8.97
C ASP A 201 37.03 -3.76 10.21
N GLU A 202 36.35 -3.96 11.33
CA GLU A 202 36.87 -4.61 12.53
C GLU A 202 36.63 -6.14 12.51
N LEU A 203 36.28 -6.75 11.38
CA LEU A 203 35.94 -8.18 11.32
C LEU A 203 37.17 -9.07 11.59
N ASP A 204 37.03 -9.98 12.54
CA ASP A 204 38.01 -11.04 12.82
C ASP A 204 37.33 -12.41 12.69
N VAL A 205 37.57 -13.06 11.55
CA VAL A 205 36.92 -14.34 11.22
C VAL A 205 37.42 -15.47 12.13
N GLY A 206 38.68 -15.43 12.55
CA GLY A 206 39.22 -16.46 13.46
C GLY A 206 38.57 -16.40 14.85
N TYR A 207 38.31 -15.19 15.34
CA TYR A 207 37.55 -15.00 16.57
C TYR A 207 36.11 -15.51 16.44
N ILE A 208 35.41 -15.18 15.35
CA ILE A 208 34.05 -15.65 15.08
C ILE A 208 33.99 -17.19 14.99
N GLU A 209 34.96 -17.79 14.32
CA GLU A 209 35.09 -19.25 14.19
C GLU A 209 35.23 -19.89 15.58
N LYS A 210 36.06 -19.31 16.46
CA LYS A 210 36.20 -19.77 17.85
C LYS A 210 34.90 -19.68 18.63
N LEU A 211 34.19 -18.55 18.55
CA LEU A 211 32.89 -18.38 19.22
C LEU A 211 31.84 -19.36 18.70
N THR A 212 31.84 -19.62 17.38
CA THR A 212 30.92 -20.57 16.74
C THR A 212 31.21 -22.00 17.19
N TYR A 213 32.49 -22.41 17.15
CA TYR A 213 32.92 -23.76 17.50
C TYR A 213 32.53 -24.11 18.95
N GLU A 214 32.74 -23.15 19.87
CA GLU A 214 32.40 -23.28 21.29
C GLU A 214 30.90 -23.10 21.57
N ARG A 215 30.09 -22.78 20.53
CA ARG A 215 28.64 -22.58 20.60
C ARG A 215 28.23 -21.58 21.67
N VAL A 216 28.99 -20.50 21.83
CA VAL A 216 28.73 -19.47 22.84
C VAL A 216 27.85 -18.32 22.34
N VAL A 217 27.62 -18.29 21.02
CA VAL A 217 26.72 -17.35 20.33
C VAL A 217 25.85 -18.12 19.33
N GLU A 218 24.65 -17.62 19.08
CA GLU A 218 23.69 -18.20 18.14
C GLU A 218 23.80 -17.60 16.73
N GLY A 219 24.47 -16.45 16.60
CA GLY A 219 24.63 -15.76 15.33
C GLY A 219 25.65 -14.62 15.38
N VAL A 220 26.00 -14.12 14.20
CA VAL A 220 26.87 -12.95 14.03
C VAL A 220 26.12 -11.85 13.31
N LEU A 221 26.31 -10.62 13.75
CA LEU A 221 25.80 -9.42 13.12
C LEU A 221 26.96 -8.59 12.56
N ILE A 222 26.92 -8.29 11.27
CA ILE A 222 27.92 -7.45 10.60
C ILE A 222 27.32 -6.08 10.37
N ASP A 223 27.88 -5.04 11.01
CA ASP A 223 27.46 -3.66 10.78
C ASP A 223 28.22 -3.04 9.60
N GLU A 224 27.53 -2.18 8.83
CA GLU A 224 28.14 -1.29 7.86
C GLU A 224 29.25 -0.44 8.51
N PRO A 225 30.43 -0.32 7.89
CA PRO A 225 31.52 0.45 8.45
C PRO A 225 31.22 1.95 8.31
N GLY A 226 31.53 2.72 9.35
CA GLY A 226 31.42 4.16 9.37
C GLY A 226 32.75 4.82 9.05
N THR A 227 32.76 5.86 8.22
CA THR A 227 33.95 6.70 8.00
C THR A 227 33.86 7.93 8.90
N ASP A 228 34.89 8.15 9.71
CA ASP A 228 34.99 9.35 10.53
C ASP A 228 35.24 10.60 9.66
N ASN A 229 34.45 11.65 9.87
CA ASN A 229 34.62 12.94 9.19
C ASN A 229 34.99 14.10 10.14
N GLY A 230 35.36 13.80 11.38
CA GLY A 230 35.69 14.76 12.44
C GLY A 230 34.49 15.33 13.20
N MET A 231 33.26 15.15 12.69
CA MET A 231 32.02 15.53 13.38
C MET A 231 31.17 14.32 13.79
N GLY A 232 31.46 13.15 13.23
CA GLY A 232 30.73 11.92 13.46
C GLY A 232 31.05 10.86 12.41
N LEU A 233 30.24 9.80 12.39
CA LEU A 233 30.41 8.68 11.47
C LEU A 233 29.47 8.82 10.26
N VAL A 234 30.06 8.78 9.07
CA VAL A 234 29.35 8.75 7.81
C VAL A 234 29.20 7.32 7.34
N TYR A 235 28.00 6.92 6.96
CA TYR A 235 27.73 5.61 6.37
C TYR A 235 27.39 5.78 4.89
N PRO A 236 28.33 5.49 3.98
CA PRO A 236 28.07 5.53 2.54
C PRO A 236 26.91 4.60 2.16
N LEU A 237 26.13 4.99 1.13
CA LEU A 237 25.00 4.19 0.65
C LEU A 237 25.45 2.94 -0.12
N ALA A 238 26.56 3.02 -0.85
CA ALA A 238 27.07 1.96 -1.71
C ALA A 238 28.07 1.08 -0.94
N GLN A 239 27.56 0.20 -0.07
CA GLN A 239 28.41 -0.70 0.74
C GLN A 239 28.04 -2.19 0.63
N ALA A 240 26.97 -2.51 -0.11
CA ALA A 240 26.49 -3.89 -0.26
C ALA A 240 27.55 -4.85 -0.78
N ASP A 241 28.38 -4.43 -1.75
CA ASP A 241 29.42 -5.28 -2.34
C ASP A 241 30.51 -5.63 -1.31
N ARG A 242 31.04 -4.62 -0.61
CA ARG A 242 32.03 -4.80 0.46
C ARG A 242 31.50 -5.68 1.60
N LEU A 243 30.25 -5.46 2.01
CA LEU A 243 29.59 -6.28 3.02
C LEU A 243 29.39 -7.72 2.52
N SER A 244 29.05 -7.91 1.25
CA SER A 244 28.90 -9.23 0.62
C SER A 244 30.21 -10.02 0.66
N GLU A 245 31.35 -9.38 0.39
CA GLU A 245 32.67 -10.01 0.51
C GLU A 245 32.93 -10.52 1.93
N LYS A 246 32.57 -9.73 2.95
CA LYS A 246 32.71 -10.11 4.37
C LYS A 246 31.79 -11.24 4.79
N VAL A 247 30.55 -11.25 4.30
CA VAL A 247 29.63 -12.37 4.49
C VAL A 247 30.22 -13.66 3.88
N LEU A 248 30.74 -13.58 2.65
CA LEU A 248 31.39 -14.73 1.99
C LEU A 248 32.61 -15.23 2.77
N GLU A 249 33.39 -14.33 3.38
CA GLU A 249 34.56 -14.66 4.20
C GLU A 249 34.18 -15.54 5.40
N ILE A 250 33.10 -15.18 6.12
CA ILE A 250 32.57 -15.96 7.24
C ILE A 250 31.96 -17.28 6.74
N ARG A 251 31.16 -17.23 5.67
CA ARG A 251 30.47 -18.40 5.09
C ARG A 251 31.41 -19.51 4.64
N LYS A 252 32.63 -19.15 4.20
CA LYS A 252 33.67 -20.13 3.85
C LYS A 252 34.15 -20.98 5.04
N ARG A 253 33.97 -20.49 6.27
CA ARG A 253 34.50 -21.13 7.50
C ARG A 253 33.41 -21.56 8.48
N SER A 254 32.21 -20.99 8.38
CA SER A 254 31.14 -21.20 9.35
C SER A 254 29.75 -21.10 8.74
N ASN A 255 28.87 -22.00 9.20
CA ASN A 255 27.43 -21.99 8.90
C ASN A 255 26.61 -21.23 9.97
N ILE A 256 27.27 -20.49 10.87
CA ILE A 256 26.58 -19.68 11.89
C ILE A 256 25.63 -18.69 11.23
N PRO A 257 24.38 -18.48 11.68
CA PRO A 257 23.52 -17.51 11.04
C PRO A 257 24.10 -16.09 11.04
N ILE A 258 23.98 -15.39 9.92
CA ILE A 258 24.55 -14.06 9.68
C ILE A 258 23.43 -13.03 9.47
N VAL A 259 23.48 -11.97 10.26
CA VAL A 259 22.66 -10.76 10.10
C VAL A 259 23.53 -9.64 9.55
N VAL A 260 23.13 -8.97 8.47
CA VAL A 260 23.85 -7.79 7.97
C VAL A 260 23.04 -6.53 8.27
N SER A 261 23.67 -5.54 8.89
CA SER A 261 23.04 -4.29 9.31
C SER A 261 23.61 -3.12 8.52
N GLY A 262 22.84 -2.63 7.56
CA GLY A 262 23.18 -1.48 6.73
C GLY A 262 23.76 -1.81 5.35
N GLY A 263 24.21 -0.77 4.63
CA GLY A 263 24.65 -0.84 3.24
C GLY A 263 23.55 -1.13 2.21
N ILE A 264 22.28 -0.98 2.58
CA ILE A 264 21.11 -1.27 1.72
C ILE A 264 20.34 0.03 1.44
N ALA A 265 20.40 0.51 0.20
CA ALA A 265 19.61 1.63 -0.28
C ALA A 265 18.58 1.18 -1.33
N GLU A 266 18.82 0.09 -2.03
CA GLU A 266 17.96 -0.42 -3.11
C GLU A 266 17.69 -1.93 -2.95
N PRO A 267 16.63 -2.46 -3.58
CA PRO A 267 16.35 -3.90 -3.53
C PRO A 267 17.51 -4.79 -4.01
N LYS A 268 18.31 -4.33 -4.98
CA LYS A 268 19.50 -5.07 -5.45
C LYS A 268 20.54 -5.27 -4.35
N ASP A 269 20.67 -4.33 -3.43
CA ASP A 269 21.71 -4.35 -2.38
C ASP A 269 21.39 -5.45 -1.38
N ALA A 270 20.14 -5.54 -0.95
CA ALA A 270 19.66 -6.64 -0.12
C ALA A 270 19.82 -7.99 -0.83
N LEU A 271 19.49 -8.06 -2.13
CA LEU A 271 19.64 -9.27 -2.93
C LEU A 271 21.10 -9.75 -2.98
N ALA A 272 22.06 -8.84 -3.16
CA ALA A 272 23.49 -9.17 -3.16
C ALA A 272 23.93 -9.79 -1.83
N LEU A 273 23.49 -9.22 -0.71
CA LEU A 273 23.80 -9.74 0.63
C LEU A 273 23.19 -11.13 0.88
N PHE A 274 21.93 -11.35 0.46
CA PHE A 274 21.31 -12.68 0.53
C PHE A 274 22.04 -13.70 -0.36
N GLN A 275 22.49 -13.29 -1.55
CA GLN A 275 23.28 -14.16 -2.45
C GLN A 275 24.66 -14.48 -1.88
N ALA A 276 25.27 -13.55 -1.15
CA ALA A 276 26.52 -13.76 -0.43
C ALA A 276 26.37 -14.74 0.75
N GLY A 277 25.14 -14.94 1.24
CA GLY A 277 24.79 -15.90 2.28
C GLY A 277 24.29 -15.28 3.58
N ALA A 278 23.93 -13.99 3.63
CA ALA A 278 23.25 -13.43 4.79
C ALA A 278 21.89 -14.12 4.98
N ASP A 279 21.51 -14.43 6.23
CA ASP A 279 20.19 -15.02 6.51
C ASP A 279 19.15 -13.95 6.79
N LEU A 280 19.59 -12.84 7.42
CA LEU A 280 18.77 -11.67 7.72
C LEU A 280 19.51 -10.40 7.33
N VAL A 281 18.76 -9.35 7.00
CA VAL A 281 19.30 -8.00 6.79
C VAL A 281 18.52 -6.97 7.58
N MET A 282 19.18 -5.89 8.02
CA MET A 282 18.54 -4.76 8.69
C MET A 282 18.80 -3.47 7.95
N LEU A 283 17.74 -2.67 7.79
CA LEU A 283 17.82 -1.39 7.12
C LEU A 283 18.22 -0.27 8.10
N THR A 284 19.17 0.56 7.67
CA THR A 284 19.78 1.67 8.44
C THR A 284 19.68 2.99 7.64
N ALA A 285 20.78 3.73 7.45
CA ALA A 285 20.84 5.00 6.75
C ALA A 285 20.16 4.97 5.37
N GLY A 286 20.39 3.92 4.56
CA GLY A 286 19.80 3.79 3.22
C GLY A 286 18.26 3.78 3.21
N TYR A 287 17.62 3.29 4.28
CA TYR A 287 16.17 3.37 4.45
C TYR A 287 15.65 4.81 4.54
N VAL A 288 16.41 5.71 5.16
CA VAL A 288 16.01 7.13 5.28
C VAL A 288 15.99 7.81 3.90
N PHE A 289 16.94 7.47 3.02
CA PHE A 289 17.01 8.06 1.68
C PHE A 289 15.95 7.49 0.74
N THR A 290 15.78 6.17 0.78
CA THR A 290 14.90 5.45 -0.13
C THR A 290 13.46 5.47 0.32
N GLY A 291 13.19 5.50 1.61
CA GLY A 291 11.86 5.65 2.16
C GLY A 291 11.16 4.33 2.52
N PRO A 292 9.92 4.46 3.02
CA PRO A 292 9.23 3.41 3.76
C PRO A 292 8.71 2.23 2.93
N GLY A 293 8.72 2.27 1.59
CA GLY A 293 8.37 1.14 0.74
C GLY A 293 9.53 0.19 0.43
N LEU A 294 10.76 0.49 0.86
CA LEU A 294 11.93 -0.37 0.63
C LEU A 294 11.76 -1.80 1.16
N PRO A 295 11.24 -2.08 2.38
CA PRO A 295 11.04 -3.45 2.86
C PRO A 295 10.09 -4.24 1.97
N LYS A 296 8.99 -3.61 1.54
CA LYS A 296 8.04 -4.21 0.60
C LYS A 296 8.71 -4.58 -0.72
N ARG A 297 9.47 -3.66 -1.31
CA ARG A 297 10.16 -3.90 -2.59
C ARG A 297 11.21 -5.01 -2.49
N ILE A 298 11.94 -5.10 -1.37
CA ILE A 298 12.86 -6.21 -1.12
C ILE A 298 12.07 -7.52 -1.04
N ASN A 299 10.98 -7.56 -0.27
CA ASN A 299 10.13 -8.75 -0.14
C ASN A 299 9.52 -9.21 -1.47
N GLU A 300 9.01 -8.28 -2.29
CA GLU A 300 8.47 -8.58 -3.62
C GLU A 300 9.54 -9.14 -4.57
N LEU A 301 10.79 -8.66 -4.49
CA LEU A 301 11.93 -9.17 -5.26
C LEU A 301 12.38 -10.56 -4.79
N LEU A 302 12.44 -10.79 -3.47
CA LEU A 302 12.76 -12.10 -2.92
C LEU A 302 11.70 -13.15 -3.28
N LEU A 303 10.43 -12.74 -3.29
CA LEU A 303 9.35 -13.63 -3.69
C LEU A 303 9.45 -13.98 -5.18
N ASP A 304 9.70 -13.02 -6.08
CA ASP A 304 9.89 -13.25 -7.52
C ASP A 304 10.92 -14.35 -7.82
N ARG A 305 11.95 -14.45 -6.97
CA ARG A 305 13.01 -15.47 -7.06
C ARG A 305 12.59 -16.84 -6.54
N LYS A 306 11.69 -16.90 -5.56
CA LYS A 306 11.19 -18.15 -4.96
C LYS A 306 10.01 -18.74 -5.73
N THR A 307 9.22 -17.92 -6.43
CA THR A 307 7.98 -18.39 -7.06
C THR A 307 8.27 -19.34 -8.22
N GLN A 308 7.73 -20.56 -8.13
CA GLN A 308 7.59 -21.49 -9.25
C GLN A 308 6.65 -20.93 -10.33
N PRO A 309 6.61 -21.45 -11.58
CA PRO A 309 5.70 -20.94 -12.61
C PRO A 309 4.25 -20.82 -12.08
N ALA A 310 3.66 -19.64 -12.27
CA ALA A 310 2.37 -19.28 -11.69
C ALA A 310 1.30 -20.34 -12.01
N SER A 311 0.74 -20.96 -10.97
CA SER A 311 -0.36 -21.90 -11.16
C SER A 311 -1.59 -21.17 -11.71
N VAL A 312 -2.22 -21.77 -12.73
CA VAL A 312 -3.43 -21.21 -13.34
C VAL A 312 -4.63 -21.77 -12.60
N TYR A 313 -5.33 -20.92 -11.87
CA TYR A 313 -6.58 -21.29 -11.21
C TYR A 313 -7.72 -21.28 -12.21
N SER A 314 -8.74 -22.11 -12.04
CA SER A 314 -9.90 -22.19 -12.95
C SER A 314 -11.04 -21.23 -12.60
N GLY A 315 -11.13 -20.82 -11.33
CA GLY A 315 -12.25 -20.00 -10.81
C GLY A 315 -12.36 -18.58 -11.38
N TRP A 316 -11.32 -18.05 -12.02
CA TRP A 316 -11.30 -16.69 -12.59
C TRP A 316 -12.35 -16.46 -13.67
N ILE A 317 -12.79 -17.51 -14.38
CA ILE A 317 -13.78 -17.38 -15.45
C ILE A 317 -15.11 -16.85 -14.95
N TRP A 318 -15.49 -17.14 -13.70
CA TRP A 318 -16.72 -16.64 -13.09
C TRP A 318 -16.69 -15.13 -12.86
N HIS A 319 -15.55 -14.60 -12.40
CA HIS A 319 -15.34 -13.15 -12.31
C HIS A 319 -15.27 -12.50 -13.68
N TRP A 320 -14.67 -13.18 -14.66
CA TRP A 320 -14.64 -12.68 -16.04
C TRP A 320 -16.05 -12.61 -16.63
N MET A 321 -16.89 -13.61 -16.39
CA MET A 321 -18.28 -13.63 -16.85
C MET A 321 -19.14 -12.57 -16.16
N PHE A 322 -18.94 -12.35 -14.87
CA PHE A 322 -19.54 -11.22 -14.16
C PHE A 322 -19.20 -9.88 -14.84
N GLY A 323 -17.91 -9.63 -15.14
CA GLY A 323 -17.48 -8.41 -15.85
C GLY A 323 -18.03 -8.33 -17.28
N PHE A 324 -18.08 -9.44 -18.01
CA PHE A 324 -18.61 -9.50 -19.36
C PHE A 324 -20.11 -9.18 -19.41
N LEU A 325 -20.91 -9.76 -18.52
CA LEU A 325 -22.35 -9.48 -18.44
C LEU A 325 -22.62 -8.02 -18.03
N MET A 326 -21.78 -7.46 -17.15
CA MET A 326 -21.85 -6.04 -16.81
C MET A 326 -21.52 -5.15 -18.01
N LEU A 327 -20.52 -5.51 -18.81
CA LEU A 327 -20.16 -4.82 -20.05
C LEU A 327 -21.31 -4.88 -21.06
N MET A 328 -21.91 -6.06 -21.28
CA MET A 328 -23.09 -6.22 -22.15
C MET A 328 -24.26 -5.37 -21.66
N GLY A 329 -24.58 -5.43 -20.36
CA GLY A 329 -25.63 -4.63 -19.74
C GLY A 329 -25.40 -3.13 -19.94
N GLY A 330 -24.17 -2.66 -19.76
CA GLY A 330 -23.79 -1.28 -20.02
C GLY A 330 -23.92 -0.87 -21.50
N MET A 331 -23.52 -1.74 -22.44
CA MET A 331 -23.70 -1.47 -23.87
C MET A 331 -25.17 -1.42 -24.28
N ILE A 332 -25.98 -2.35 -23.78
CA ILE A 332 -27.44 -2.34 -24.02
C ILE A 332 -28.06 -1.07 -23.43
N ALA A 333 -27.72 -0.73 -22.19
CA ALA A 333 -28.19 0.49 -21.54
C ALA A 333 -27.79 1.75 -22.32
N LEU A 334 -26.57 1.80 -22.87
CA LEU A 334 -26.12 2.91 -23.70
C LEU A 334 -26.92 3.02 -25.00
N LEU A 335 -27.11 1.90 -25.71
CA LEU A 335 -27.89 1.86 -26.96
C LEU A 335 -29.35 2.25 -26.74
N VAL A 336 -29.97 1.74 -25.67
CA VAL A 336 -31.34 2.10 -25.27
C VAL A 336 -31.38 3.59 -24.94
N SER A 337 -30.46 4.10 -24.13
CA SER A 337 -30.46 5.52 -23.73
C SER A 337 -30.19 6.49 -24.89
N MET A 338 -29.54 6.03 -25.97
CA MET A 338 -29.38 6.81 -27.21
C MET A 338 -30.66 6.90 -28.04
N THR A 339 -31.61 5.99 -27.85
CA THR A 339 -32.81 5.84 -28.69
C THR A 339 -34.10 6.15 -27.92
N ILE A 340 -34.31 5.45 -26.81
CA ILE A 340 -35.49 5.49 -25.95
C ILE A 340 -35.01 5.79 -24.51
N VAL A 341 -35.06 7.06 -24.14
CA VAL A 341 -34.66 7.49 -22.79
C VAL A 341 -35.71 7.14 -21.75
N ILE A 342 -37.01 7.29 -22.08
CA ILE A 342 -38.13 7.01 -21.19
C ILE A 342 -38.74 5.69 -21.65
N MET A 343 -38.66 4.68 -20.78
CA MET A 343 -39.10 3.32 -21.10
C MET A 343 -40.61 3.17 -20.89
N PRO A 344 -41.29 2.17 -21.49
CA PRO A 344 -42.72 1.97 -21.29
C PRO A 344 -43.15 1.81 -19.83
N TYR A 345 -42.28 1.21 -18.99
CA TYR A 345 -42.54 1.11 -17.56
C TYR A 345 -42.37 2.45 -16.83
N ASP A 346 -41.48 3.34 -17.32
CA ASP A 346 -41.37 4.72 -16.83
C ASP A 346 -42.66 5.48 -17.11
N GLU A 347 -43.19 5.39 -18.34
CA GLU A 347 -44.46 6.02 -18.70
C GLU A 347 -45.62 5.47 -17.85
N SER A 348 -45.63 4.16 -17.59
CA SER A 348 -46.64 3.52 -16.75
C SER A 348 -46.62 4.02 -15.30
N PHE A 349 -45.43 4.34 -14.78
CA PHE A 349 -45.22 4.88 -13.44
C PHE A 349 -45.54 6.36 -13.38
N LEU A 350 -45.02 7.14 -14.33
CA LEU A 350 -45.21 8.57 -14.43
C LEU A 350 -46.66 8.93 -14.80
N LYS A 351 -47.40 8.05 -15.47
CA LYS A 351 -48.70 8.38 -16.10
C LYS A 351 -48.58 9.53 -17.12
N LEU A 352 -47.40 9.65 -17.73
CA LEU A 352 -47.08 10.59 -18.80
C LEU A 352 -46.34 9.83 -19.89
N THR A 353 -46.73 10.06 -21.13
CA THR A 353 -46.03 9.57 -22.32
C THR A 353 -44.76 10.36 -22.58
N ARG A 354 -43.83 9.78 -23.33
CA ARG A 354 -42.62 10.46 -23.81
C ARG A 354 -42.95 11.76 -24.55
N GLU A 355 -43.95 11.74 -25.43
CA GLU A 355 -44.35 12.90 -26.23
C GLU A 355 -44.87 14.02 -25.34
N GLU A 356 -45.64 13.70 -24.29
CA GLU A 356 -46.12 14.68 -23.31
C GLU A 356 -44.97 15.30 -22.52
N ILE A 357 -43.98 14.50 -22.07
CA ILE A 357 -42.81 15.03 -21.34
C ILE A 357 -41.97 15.95 -22.23
N LEU A 358 -41.79 15.58 -23.50
CA LEU A 358 -41.10 16.42 -24.48
C LEU A 358 -41.86 17.72 -24.77
N ALA A 359 -43.20 17.66 -24.81
CA ALA A 359 -44.06 18.82 -25.00
C ALA A 359 -44.06 19.76 -23.79
N ILE A 360 -43.97 19.22 -22.57
CA ILE A 360 -43.85 20.02 -21.34
C ILE A 360 -42.51 20.74 -21.31
N HIS A 361 -41.40 20.01 -21.37
CA HIS A 361 -40.08 20.62 -21.42
C HIS A 361 -38.99 19.66 -21.93
N PRO A 362 -38.33 19.97 -23.06
CA PRO A 362 -37.37 19.06 -23.68
C PRO A 362 -36.11 18.81 -22.83
N ASN A 363 -35.74 19.73 -21.93
CA ASN A 363 -34.54 19.53 -21.10
C ASN A 363 -34.73 18.47 -20.02
N ILE A 364 -35.97 18.14 -19.60
CA ILE A 364 -36.23 17.03 -18.67
C ILE A 364 -35.77 15.71 -19.31
N TYR A 365 -36.22 15.48 -20.53
CA TYR A 365 -35.85 14.31 -21.32
C TYR A 365 -34.33 14.22 -21.52
N ARG A 366 -33.69 15.32 -21.93
CA ARG A 366 -32.23 15.38 -22.15
C ARG A 366 -31.44 15.17 -20.86
N PHE A 367 -31.95 15.67 -19.72
CA PHE A 367 -31.30 15.51 -18.43
C PHE A 367 -31.29 14.04 -18.00
N MET A 368 -32.43 13.36 -18.09
CA MET A 368 -32.53 11.91 -17.82
C MET A 368 -31.66 11.10 -18.79
N GLN A 369 -31.61 11.51 -20.07
CA GLN A 369 -30.75 10.88 -21.06
C GLN A 369 -29.29 10.93 -20.64
N HIS A 370 -28.83 12.09 -20.17
CA HIS A 370 -27.47 12.27 -19.70
C HIS A 370 -27.12 11.36 -18.53
N ASP A 371 -27.99 11.27 -17.51
CA ASP A 371 -27.74 10.46 -16.32
C ASP A 371 -27.62 8.97 -16.71
N ARG A 372 -28.59 8.44 -17.47
CA ARG A 372 -28.61 7.03 -17.90
C ARG A 372 -27.43 6.66 -18.79
N MET A 373 -27.07 7.52 -19.74
CA MET A 373 -25.93 7.25 -20.61
C MET A 373 -24.59 7.33 -19.86
N THR A 374 -24.47 8.19 -18.84
CA THR A 374 -23.27 8.28 -17.98
C THR A 374 -23.14 7.06 -17.07
N VAL A 375 -24.26 6.54 -16.53
CA VAL A 375 -24.31 5.25 -15.83
C VAL A 375 -23.83 4.14 -16.76
N ALA A 376 -24.34 4.07 -17.98
CA ALA A 376 -23.97 3.06 -18.96
C ALA A 376 -22.47 3.08 -19.29
N GLY A 377 -21.87 4.25 -19.50
CA GLY A 377 -20.42 4.39 -19.69
C GLY A 377 -19.61 3.89 -18.49
N THR A 378 -20.08 4.16 -17.27
CA THR A 378 -19.47 3.67 -16.03
C THR A 378 -19.58 2.15 -15.91
N MET A 379 -20.71 1.56 -16.28
CA MET A 379 -20.89 0.10 -16.29
C MET A 379 -19.99 -0.60 -17.31
N ILE A 380 -19.84 -0.04 -18.52
CA ILE A 380 -18.92 -0.57 -19.54
C ILE A 380 -17.48 -0.54 -19.01
N SER A 381 -17.08 0.58 -18.41
CA SER A 381 -15.78 0.73 -17.74
C SER A 381 -15.56 -0.32 -16.66
N GLY A 382 -16.51 -0.46 -15.73
CA GLY A 382 -16.48 -1.47 -14.67
C GLY A 382 -16.36 -2.88 -15.21
N GLY A 383 -17.14 -3.23 -16.24
CA GLY A 383 -17.07 -4.53 -16.92
C GLY A 383 -15.68 -4.84 -17.46
N ILE A 384 -15.05 -3.89 -18.15
CA ILE A 384 -13.66 -4.03 -18.65
C ILE A 384 -12.68 -4.23 -17.49
N LEU A 385 -12.78 -3.43 -16.43
CA LEU A 385 -11.92 -3.56 -15.25
C LEU A 385 -12.04 -4.95 -14.61
N TYR A 386 -13.27 -5.42 -14.37
CA TYR A 386 -13.52 -6.76 -13.81
C TYR A 386 -12.95 -7.87 -14.70
N MET A 387 -13.16 -7.79 -16.02
CA MET A 387 -12.64 -8.77 -16.98
C MET A 387 -11.10 -8.81 -16.97
N GLN A 388 -10.44 -7.65 -16.96
CA GLN A 388 -8.98 -7.55 -16.95
C GLN A 388 -8.39 -8.08 -15.64
N LEU A 389 -8.95 -7.67 -14.50
CA LEU A 389 -8.58 -8.16 -13.17
C LEU A 389 -8.76 -9.67 -13.05
N ALA A 390 -9.87 -10.20 -13.57
CA ALA A 390 -10.11 -11.64 -13.60
C ALA A 390 -9.05 -12.38 -14.44
N ARG A 391 -8.83 -11.93 -15.68
CA ARG A 391 -7.96 -12.61 -16.65
C ARG A 391 -6.48 -12.61 -16.25
N TYR A 392 -5.98 -11.49 -15.73
CA TYR A 392 -4.55 -11.35 -15.43
C TYR A 392 -4.22 -11.53 -13.94
N GLY A 393 -5.17 -11.23 -13.06
CA GLY A 393 -4.96 -11.27 -11.62
C GLY A 393 -5.51 -12.52 -10.95
N VAL A 394 -6.83 -12.71 -11.00
CA VAL A 394 -7.49 -13.87 -10.34
C VAL A 394 -7.00 -15.19 -10.95
N ARG A 395 -6.77 -15.23 -12.26
CA ARG A 395 -6.21 -16.39 -12.96
C ARG A 395 -4.86 -16.84 -12.38
N ARG A 396 -4.08 -15.90 -11.84
CA ARG A 396 -2.78 -16.12 -11.18
C ARG A 396 -2.88 -16.14 -9.66
N GLY A 397 -4.09 -16.16 -9.09
CA GLY A 397 -4.31 -16.28 -7.65
C GLY A 397 -4.02 -15.04 -6.83
N LEU A 398 -3.78 -13.89 -7.46
CA LEU A 398 -3.37 -12.66 -6.77
C LEU A 398 -4.42 -12.25 -5.73
N GLN A 399 -4.02 -12.27 -4.45
CA GLN A 399 -4.93 -12.05 -3.34
C GLN A 399 -5.56 -10.66 -3.37
N TRP A 400 -4.77 -9.62 -3.67
CA TRP A 400 -5.23 -8.23 -3.71
C TRP A 400 -6.28 -8.01 -4.79
N VAL A 401 -6.17 -8.70 -5.93
CA VAL A 401 -7.12 -8.57 -7.05
C VAL A 401 -8.48 -9.10 -6.65
N LYS A 402 -8.51 -10.26 -5.98
CA LYS A 402 -9.75 -10.84 -5.46
C LYS A 402 -10.39 -9.91 -4.43
N LYS A 403 -9.61 -9.38 -3.49
CA LYS A 403 -10.08 -8.38 -2.52
C LYS A 403 -10.67 -7.17 -3.23
N ALA A 404 -10.00 -6.65 -4.27
CA ALA A 404 -10.48 -5.49 -5.02
C ALA A 404 -11.82 -5.75 -5.72
N ILE A 405 -11.93 -6.88 -6.43
CA ILE A 405 -13.18 -7.29 -7.08
C ILE A 405 -14.31 -7.43 -6.06
N HIS A 406 -14.02 -8.06 -4.91
CA HIS A 406 -15.05 -8.37 -3.91
C HIS A 406 -15.52 -7.12 -3.17
N ILE A 407 -14.59 -6.25 -2.74
CA ILE A 407 -14.93 -4.98 -2.08
C ILE A 407 -15.77 -4.10 -3.01
N ALA A 408 -15.30 -3.88 -4.24
CA ALA A 408 -16.02 -3.04 -5.20
C ALA A 408 -17.36 -3.67 -5.64
N GLY A 409 -17.37 -4.98 -5.85
CA GLY A 409 -18.57 -5.71 -6.27
C GLY A 409 -19.64 -5.72 -5.19
N THR A 410 -19.29 -6.02 -3.94
CA THR A 410 -20.23 -5.99 -2.81
C THR A 410 -20.84 -4.60 -2.64
N LEU A 411 -20.04 -3.53 -2.69
CA LEU A 411 -20.57 -2.17 -2.61
C LEU A 411 -21.46 -1.80 -3.80
N GLY A 412 -21.12 -2.29 -5.01
CA GLY A 412 -22.00 -2.17 -6.18
C GLY A 412 -23.35 -2.86 -5.98
N PHE A 413 -23.35 -4.10 -5.48
CA PHE A 413 -24.59 -4.84 -5.19
C PHE A 413 -25.43 -4.19 -4.09
N LEU A 414 -24.80 -3.62 -3.06
CA LEU A 414 -25.48 -2.87 -1.99
C LEU A 414 -26.10 -1.56 -2.49
N GLY A 415 -25.65 -1.03 -3.63
CA GLY A 415 -26.24 0.14 -4.27
C GLY A 415 -27.75 0.00 -4.50
N ILE A 416 -28.26 -1.22 -4.71
CA ILE A 416 -29.70 -1.48 -4.89
C ILE A 416 -30.55 -1.04 -3.69
N LEU A 417 -29.97 -1.04 -2.48
CA LEU A 417 -30.67 -0.64 -1.26
C LEU A 417 -30.96 0.86 -1.24
N LEU A 418 -30.20 1.66 -1.99
CA LEU A 418 -30.48 3.10 -2.14
C LEU A 418 -31.83 3.31 -2.86
N PHE A 419 -32.27 2.37 -3.70
CA PHE A 419 -33.50 2.51 -4.49
C PHE A 419 -34.78 2.27 -3.68
N LEU A 420 -34.70 1.47 -2.61
CA LEU A 420 -35.88 1.10 -1.80
C LEU A 420 -36.52 2.31 -1.09
N GLY A 421 -35.81 3.43 -0.95
CA GLY A 421 -36.29 4.65 -0.29
C GLY A 421 -37.13 5.60 -1.15
N PHE A 422 -37.19 5.43 -2.48
CA PHE A 422 -37.78 6.43 -3.39
C PHE A 422 -39.13 6.05 -4.00
N GLY A 423 -39.68 4.87 -3.67
CA GLY A 423 -40.98 4.44 -4.20
C GLY A 423 -41.01 4.13 -5.70
N TYR A 424 -39.85 4.13 -6.37
CA TYR A 424 -39.66 3.73 -7.76
C TYR A 424 -38.60 2.61 -7.83
N PHE A 425 -38.93 1.53 -8.54
CA PHE A 425 -38.04 0.38 -8.72
C PHE A 425 -37.92 0.02 -10.19
N ASP A 426 -36.71 0.13 -10.73
CA ASP A 426 -36.38 -0.33 -12.07
C ASP A 426 -36.21 -1.86 -12.08
N TRP A 427 -37.21 -2.56 -12.60
CA TRP A 427 -37.19 -4.02 -12.70
C TRP A 427 -36.11 -4.54 -13.65
N LEU A 428 -35.71 -3.78 -14.68
CA LEU A 428 -34.62 -4.17 -15.58
C LEU A 428 -33.29 -4.18 -14.83
N HIS A 429 -33.08 -3.18 -13.97
CA HIS A 429 -31.94 -3.15 -13.05
C HIS A 429 -31.98 -4.35 -12.08
N GLY A 430 -33.15 -4.64 -11.49
CA GLY A 430 -33.35 -5.80 -10.62
C GLY A 430 -33.03 -7.14 -11.30
N ILE A 431 -33.44 -7.31 -12.56
CA ILE A 431 -33.11 -8.50 -13.37
C ILE A 431 -31.60 -8.58 -13.61
N LEU A 432 -30.95 -7.48 -14.00
CA LEU A 432 -29.50 -7.46 -14.19
C LEU A 432 -28.77 -7.86 -12.89
N TRP A 433 -29.20 -7.34 -11.75
CA TRP A 433 -28.67 -7.71 -10.44
C TRP A 433 -28.80 -9.21 -10.17
N LEU A 434 -29.98 -9.79 -10.40
CA LEU A 434 -30.24 -11.23 -10.22
C LEU A 434 -29.43 -12.10 -11.18
N MET A 435 -29.18 -11.64 -12.40
CA MET A 435 -28.32 -12.33 -13.36
C MET A 435 -26.85 -12.29 -12.95
N LEU A 436 -26.36 -11.17 -12.41
CA LEU A 436 -24.95 -10.99 -12.07
C LEU A 436 -24.53 -11.70 -10.78
N LEU A 437 -25.42 -11.75 -9.78
CA LEU A 437 -25.11 -12.27 -8.44
C LEU A 437 -24.58 -13.72 -8.43
N PRO A 438 -25.16 -14.70 -9.17
CA PRO A 438 -24.65 -16.07 -9.19
C PRO A 438 -23.21 -16.18 -9.67
N PHE A 439 -22.82 -15.39 -10.68
CA PHE A 439 -21.44 -15.40 -11.21
C PHE A 439 -20.46 -14.79 -10.21
N PHE A 440 -20.84 -13.68 -9.57
CA PHE A 440 -20.03 -13.06 -8.53
C PHE A 440 -19.81 -14.00 -7.35
N TRP A 441 -20.90 -14.62 -6.85
CA TRP A 441 -20.85 -15.56 -5.72
C TRP A 441 -20.06 -16.83 -6.03
N LYS A 442 -20.27 -17.42 -7.21
CA LYS A 442 -19.52 -18.60 -7.64
C LYS A 442 -18.03 -18.29 -7.82
N GLY A 443 -17.69 -17.11 -8.34
CA GLY A 443 -16.32 -16.62 -8.38
C GLY A 443 -15.69 -16.49 -6.99
N TYR A 444 -16.41 -15.91 -6.03
CA TYR A 444 -15.97 -15.85 -4.63
C TYR A 444 -15.63 -17.24 -4.09
N LEU A 445 -16.57 -18.19 -4.19
CA LEU A 445 -16.39 -19.56 -3.69
C LEU A 445 -15.24 -20.30 -4.36
N ALA A 446 -15.09 -20.15 -5.69
CA ALA A 446 -14.07 -20.85 -6.46
C ALA A 446 -12.65 -20.31 -6.22
N THR A 447 -12.50 -19.12 -5.64
CA THR A 447 -11.20 -18.45 -5.52
C THR A 447 -10.81 -18.10 -4.09
N LYS A 448 -11.68 -18.29 -3.10
CA LYS A 448 -11.46 -17.89 -1.70
C LYS A 448 -10.16 -18.44 -1.09
N ASN A 449 -9.75 -19.66 -1.46
CA ASN A 449 -8.62 -20.36 -0.85
C ASN A 449 -7.26 -20.11 -1.53
N HIS A 450 -7.20 -19.35 -2.63
CA HIS A 450 -5.94 -19.09 -3.33
C HIS A 450 -5.31 -17.78 -2.86
N THR A 451 -4.07 -17.78 -2.42
CA THR A 451 -3.45 -16.59 -1.81
C THR A 451 -2.03 -16.36 -2.34
N GLU A 452 -1.95 -16.07 -3.64
CA GLU A 452 -0.69 -15.62 -4.23
C GLU A 452 -0.45 -14.14 -3.93
N HIS A 453 0.80 -13.79 -3.68
CA HIS A 453 1.23 -12.42 -3.40
C HIS A 453 1.85 -11.78 -4.65
N SER A 454 1.87 -10.45 -4.69
CA SER A 454 2.54 -9.71 -5.76
C SER A 454 4.05 -9.96 -5.73
N THR A 455 4.64 -10.13 -6.91
CA THR A 455 6.09 -10.12 -7.12
C THR A 455 6.47 -8.90 -7.93
N SER A 456 7.72 -8.47 -7.81
CA SER A 456 8.26 -7.34 -8.56
C SER A 456 9.69 -7.61 -8.96
N ARG A 457 10.04 -7.23 -10.19
CA ARG A 457 11.40 -7.30 -10.72
C ARG A 457 12.19 -6.01 -10.50
N ASN A 458 11.59 -5.01 -9.87
CA ASN A 458 12.24 -3.73 -9.64
C ASN A 458 13.45 -3.89 -8.71
N ARG A 459 14.64 -3.61 -9.23
CA ARG A 459 15.89 -3.71 -8.49
C ARG A 459 16.45 -2.37 -8.00
N THR A 460 16.06 -1.27 -8.64
CA THR A 460 16.68 0.05 -8.47
C THR A 460 15.67 1.19 -8.47
N ASN A 461 16.09 2.32 -7.90
CA ASN A 461 15.38 3.59 -7.83
C ASN A 461 15.59 4.43 -9.10
N HIS A 462 15.55 3.79 -10.27
CA HIS A 462 15.78 4.46 -11.55
C HIS A 462 14.67 5.47 -11.90
N MET A 463 14.92 6.29 -12.93
CA MET A 463 14.05 7.42 -13.27
C MET A 463 12.61 7.01 -13.59
N ALA A 464 12.40 5.91 -14.32
CA ALA A 464 11.06 5.40 -14.63
C ALA A 464 10.26 5.09 -13.35
N TRP A 465 10.86 4.42 -12.36
CA TRP A 465 10.22 4.20 -11.06
C TRP A 465 9.87 5.52 -10.36
N LYS A 466 10.81 6.47 -10.25
CA LYS A 466 10.55 7.78 -9.61
C LYS A 466 9.41 8.55 -10.29
N ARG A 467 9.37 8.57 -11.63
CA ARG A 467 8.29 9.18 -12.42
C ARG A 467 6.97 8.46 -12.18
N SER A 468 7.00 7.13 -12.15
CA SER A 468 5.80 6.32 -11.95
C SER A 468 5.11 6.57 -10.61
N LEU A 469 5.83 7.00 -9.56
CA LEU A 469 5.22 7.38 -8.28
C LEU A 469 4.27 8.58 -8.41
N TRP A 470 4.57 9.54 -9.30
CA TRP A 470 3.65 10.63 -9.62
C TRP A 470 2.44 10.13 -10.42
N GLY A 471 2.65 9.20 -11.35
CA GLY A 471 1.55 8.54 -12.05
C GLY A 471 0.65 7.72 -11.10
N GLN A 472 1.26 7.05 -10.12
CA GLN A 472 0.56 6.30 -9.08
C GLN A 472 -0.27 7.24 -8.19
N LEU A 473 0.31 8.36 -7.76
CA LEU A 473 -0.43 9.40 -7.02
C LEU A 473 -1.63 9.89 -7.83
N ALA A 474 -1.45 10.18 -9.14
CA ALA A 474 -2.54 10.64 -10.00
C ALA A 474 -3.69 9.62 -10.09
N PHE A 475 -3.40 8.32 -10.24
CA PHE A 475 -4.42 7.27 -10.23
C PHE A 475 -5.09 7.07 -8.88
N ILE A 476 -4.34 7.19 -7.77
CA ILE A 476 -4.90 7.13 -6.42
C ILE A 476 -5.85 8.31 -6.19
N SER A 477 -5.42 9.52 -6.53
CA SER A 477 -6.26 10.72 -6.48
C SER A 477 -7.51 10.57 -7.34
N LEU A 478 -7.38 10.00 -8.54
CA LEU A 478 -8.51 9.71 -9.41
C LEU A 478 -9.48 8.72 -8.77
N GLY A 479 -9.01 7.54 -8.34
CA GLY A 479 -9.87 6.53 -7.72
C GLY A 479 -10.58 7.03 -6.46
N PHE A 480 -9.87 7.78 -5.62
CA PHE A 480 -10.45 8.44 -4.45
C PHE A 480 -11.51 9.48 -4.85
N ALA A 481 -11.20 10.35 -5.82
CA ALA A 481 -12.12 11.38 -6.29
C ALA A 481 -13.40 10.78 -6.89
N LEU A 482 -13.29 9.69 -7.68
CA LEU A 482 -14.44 8.97 -8.23
C LEU A 482 -15.29 8.37 -7.11
N ALA A 483 -14.68 7.68 -6.14
CA ALA A 483 -15.42 7.08 -5.04
C ALA A 483 -16.11 8.14 -4.15
N ALA A 484 -15.42 9.25 -3.87
CA ALA A 484 -15.97 10.37 -3.11
C ALA A 484 -17.11 11.07 -3.88
N ALA A 485 -16.93 11.30 -5.19
CA ALA A 485 -17.98 11.86 -6.04
C ALA A 485 -19.21 10.94 -6.09
N GLY A 486 -19.01 9.62 -6.21
CA GLY A 486 -20.10 8.66 -6.19
C GLY A 486 -20.87 8.67 -4.87
N LEU A 487 -20.16 8.80 -3.74
CA LEU A 487 -20.78 8.97 -2.43
C LEU A 487 -21.58 10.28 -2.34
N VAL A 488 -21.01 11.40 -2.78
CA VAL A 488 -21.69 12.70 -2.79
C VAL A 488 -22.93 12.67 -3.67
N ILE A 489 -22.85 12.11 -4.89
CA ILE A 489 -23.99 11.98 -5.80
C ILE A 489 -25.07 11.08 -5.18
N SER A 490 -24.68 9.99 -4.53
CA SER A 490 -25.64 9.10 -3.85
C SER A 490 -26.35 9.83 -2.70
N VAL A 491 -25.62 10.59 -1.87
CA VAL A 491 -26.18 11.33 -0.72
C VAL A 491 -27.05 12.51 -1.17
N ILE A 492 -26.61 13.28 -2.18
CA ILE A 492 -27.41 14.37 -2.76
C ILE A 492 -28.66 13.80 -3.43
N GLY A 493 -28.52 12.69 -4.16
CA GLY A 493 -29.64 11.96 -4.77
C GLY A 493 -30.71 11.56 -3.76
N VAL A 494 -30.33 11.31 -2.49
CA VAL A 494 -31.26 11.00 -1.40
C VAL A 494 -31.90 12.23 -0.75
N ASN A 495 -31.17 13.33 -0.58
CA ASN A 495 -31.65 14.46 0.24
C ASN A 495 -32.19 15.65 -0.55
N GLY A 496 -31.61 15.98 -1.72
CA GLY A 496 -31.91 17.21 -2.45
C GLY A 496 -32.19 17.02 -3.93
N VAL A 497 -31.90 15.83 -4.48
CA VAL A 497 -31.99 15.37 -5.88
C VAL A 497 -31.27 16.23 -6.91
N PHE A 498 -31.37 17.56 -6.86
CA PHE A 498 -30.80 18.53 -7.79
C PHE A 498 -29.74 19.42 -7.12
N VAL A 499 -28.70 19.77 -7.88
CA VAL A 499 -27.77 20.85 -7.57
C VAL A 499 -28.12 22.11 -8.38
N GLN A 500 -27.52 23.25 -8.03
CA GLN A 500 -27.82 24.54 -8.67
C GLN A 500 -27.60 24.56 -10.19
N THR A 501 -26.60 23.83 -10.69
CA THR A 501 -26.37 23.70 -12.13
C THR A 501 -27.49 22.93 -12.83
N ASP A 502 -28.12 21.96 -12.14
CA ASP A 502 -29.22 21.17 -12.69
C ASP A 502 -30.47 22.04 -12.84
N ILE A 503 -30.82 22.79 -11.80
CA ILE A 503 -31.95 23.73 -11.79
C ILE A 503 -31.79 24.75 -12.92
N ARG A 504 -30.56 25.25 -13.12
CA ARG A 504 -30.26 26.19 -14.22
C ARG A 504 -30.42 25.55 -15.59
N TYR A 505 -30.00 24.30 -15.78
CA TYR A 505 -30.16 23.59 -17.05
C TYR A 505 -31.63 23.23 -17.33
N LEU A 506 -32.36 22.78 -16.31
CA LEU A 506 -33.78 22.46 -16.40
C LEU A 506 -34.65 23.71 -16.51
N CYS A 507 -34.15 24.87 -16.10
CA CYS A 507 -34.89 26.14 -16.01
C CYS A 507 -36.16 26.03 -15.13
N MET A 508 -36.15 25.13 -14.15
CA MET A 508 -37.27 24.85 -13.25
C MET A 508 -36.77 24.48 -11.85
N SER A 509 -37.48 24.96 -10.83
CA SER A 509 -37.26 24.54 -9.43
C SER A 509 -37.81 23.12 -9.18
N PRO A 510 -37.34 22.42 -8.14
CA PRO A 510 -37.91 21.14 -7.73
C PRO A 510 -39.42 21.20 -7.48
N GLU A 511 -39.93 22.29 -6.93
CA GLU A 511 -41.37 22.50 -6.67
C GLU A 511 -42.17 22.62 -7.97
N GLN A 512 -41.62 23.33 -8.96
CA GLN A 512 -42.23 23.43 -10.30
C GLN A 512 -42.24 22.06 -10.99
N LEU A 513 -41.17 21.28 -10.85
CA LEU A 513 -41.07 19.94 -11.41
C LEU A 513 -42.06 18.96 -10.74
N ALA A 514 -42.21 19.04 -9.42
CA ALA A 514 -43.20 18.28 -8.67
C ALA A 514 -44.64 18.69 -9.04
N GLY A 515 -44.87 19.98 -9.30
CA GLY A 515 -46.15 20.50 -9.79
C GLY A 515 -46.53 19.99 -11.18
N ILE A 516 -45.55 19.65 -12.03
CA ILE A 516 -45.79 18.94 -13.30
C ILE A 516 -46.15 17.49 -13.03
N ASN A 517 -45.32 16.79 -12.23
CA ASN A 517 -45.57 15.41 -11.84
C ASN A 517 -44.74 15.04 -10.60
N GLU A 518 -45.42 14.72 -9.49
CA GLU A 518 -44.78 14.34 -8.23
C GLU A 518 -43.88 13.08 -8.36
N ARG A 519 -44.12 12.25 -9.38
CA ARG A 519 -43.38 11.00 -9.62
C ARG A 519 -42.11 11.18 -10.44
N LEU A 520 -41.87 12.35 -11.03
CA LEU A 520 -40.70 12.59 -11.87
C LEU A 520 -39.40 12.68 -11.06
N ILE A 521 -39.45 13.31 -9.88
CA ILE A 521 -38.31 13.44 -8.96
C ILE A 521 -37.80 12.06 -8.49
N PRO A 522 -38.66 11.12 -8.05
CA PRO A 522 -38.25 9.74 -7.75
C PRO A 522 -37.46 9.03 -8.85
N VAL A 523 -37.85 9.17 -10.12
CA VAL A 523 -37.15 8.53 -11.24
C VAL A 523 -35.76 9.12 -11.44
N ILE A 524 -35.64 10.45 -11.34
CA ILE A 524 -34.34 11.14 -11.44
C ILE A 524 -33.43 10.78 -10.25
N ALA A 525 -33.99 10.72 -9.04
CA ALA A 525 -33.26 10.32 -7.84
C ALA A 525 -32.70 8.89 -7.95
N HIS A 526 -33.49 7.97 -8.51
CA HIS A 526 -33.06 6.61 -8.82
C HIS A 526 -31.84 6.57 -9.76
N ASP A 527 -31.91 7.28 -10.89
CA ASP A 527 -30.83 7.30 -11.88
C ASP A 527 -29.53 7.87 -11.29
N ARG A 528 -29.63 8.87 -10.41
CA ARG A 528 -28.50 9.43 -9.66
C ARG A 528 -27.91 8.48 -8.63
N ALA A 529 -28.76 7.80 -7.85
CA ALA A 529 -28.30 6.78 -6.91
C ALA A 529 -27.61 5.60 -7.65
N GLY A 530 -28.11 5.25 -8.85
CA GLY A 530 -27.50 4.27 -9.74
C GLY A 530 -26.13 4.71 -10.22
N LEU A 531 -26.00 5.96 -10.69
CA LEU A 531 -24.72 6.55 -11.06
C LEU A 531 -23.74 6.59 -9.89
N GLY A 532 -24.20 7.07 -8.73
CA GLY A 532 -23.39 7.21 -7.53
C GLY A 532 -22.80 5.89 -7.07
N SER A 533 -23.62 4.83 -6.98
CA SER A 533 -23.18 3.49 -6.59
C SER A 533 -22.22 2.85 -7.62
N ALA A 534 -22.49 3.01 -8.92
CA ALA A 534 -21.58 2.56 -9.97
C ALA A 534 -20.22 3.27 -9.89
N LEU A 535 -20.22 4.58 -9.62
CA LEU A 535 -19.01 5.38 -9.51
C LEU A 535 -18.20 5.04 -8.24
N ILE A 536 -18.87 4.72 -7.12
CA ILE A 536 -18.20 4.18 -5.92
C ILE A 536 -17.48 2.88 -6.28
N SER A 537 -18.18 1.94 -6.94
CA SER A 537 -17.62 0.64 -7.30
C SER A 537 -16.40 0.78 -8.22
N VAL A 538 -16.53 1.52 -9.34
CA VAL A 538 -15.43 1.75 -10.29
C VAL A 538 -14.30 2.55 -9.66
N GLY A 539 -14.61 3.60 -8.89
CA GLY A 539 -13.62 4.40 -8.17
C GLY A 539 -12.78 3.56 -7.22
N LEU A 540 -13.40 2.63 -6.50
CA LEU A 540 -12.71 1.67 -5.65
C LEU A 540 -11.85 0.67 -6.43
N LEU A 541 -12.31 0.18 -7.58
CA LEU A 541 -11.48 -0.67 -8.45
C LEU A 541 -10.22 0.08 -8.91
N VAL A 542 -10.37 1.32 -9.39
CA VAL A 542 -9.25 2.17 -9.81
C VAL A 542 -8.30 2.45 -8.65
N LEU A 543 -8.84 2.80 -7.48
CA LEU A 543 -8.07 3.08 -6.27
C LEU A 543 -7.26 1.86 -5.82
N MET A 544 -7.89 0.69 -5.69
CA MET A 544 -7.22 -0.53 -5.24
C MET A 544 -6.23 -1.05 -6.29
N LEU A 545 -6.52 -0.92 -7.58
CA LEU A 545 -5.57 -1.20 -8.66
C LEU A 545 -4.32 -0.31 -8.54
N ALA A 546 -4.50 0.98 -8.24
CA ALA A 546 -3.40 1.93 -8.08
C ALA A 546 -2.61 1.71 -6.77
N LEU A 547 -3.27 1.32 -5.68
CA LEU A 547 -2.63 1.04 -4.40
C LEU A 547 -1.86 -0.29 -4.41
N TRP A 548 -2.43 -1.35 -5.00
CA TRP A 548 -1.96 -2.73 -4.81
C TRP A 548 -1.33 -3.37 -6.05
N GLY A 549 -1.69 -2.91 -7.25
CA GLY A 549 -1.24 -3.48 -8.53
C GLY A 549 -0.08 -2.75 -9.20
N PHE A 550 0.59 -1.83 -8.51
CA PHE A 550 1.59 -0.94 -9.12
C PHE A 550 3.02 -1.52 -9.09
N GLN A 551 3.24 -2.64 -9.79
CA GLN A 551 4.56 -3.30 -9.90
C GLN A 551 5.21 -3.12 -11.29
N GLU A 552 6.54 -3.11 -11.32
CA GLU A 552 7.34 -2.97 -12.54
C GLU A 552 7.09 -4.10 -13.54
N GLY A 553 7.03 -3.76 -14.83
CA GLY A 553 6.86 -4.75 -15.89
C GLY A 553 5.43 -5.33 -16.02
N GLN A 554 4.49 -4.95 -15.15
CA GLN A 554 3.10 -5.40 -15.21
C GLN A 554 2.28 -4.63 -16.27
N LYS A 555 2.63 -4.77 -17.55
CA LYS A 555 1.98 -4.09 -18.69
C LYS A 555 0.45 -4.18 -18.67
N TRP A 556 -0.10 -5.31 -18.22
CA TRP A 556 -1.55 -5.52 -18.16
C TRP A 556 -2.26 -4.53 -17.24
N VAL A 557 -1.61 -4.05 -16.17
CA VAL A 557 -2.17 -3.05 -15.24
C VAL A 557 -2.35 -1.72 -15.96
N TRP A 558 -1.33 -1.28 -16.70
CA TRP A 558 -1.39 -0.06 -17.51
C TRP A 558 -2.51 -0.12 -18.56
N TYR A 559 -2.64 -1.25 -19.28
CA TYR A 559 -3.75 -1.46 -20.21
C TYR A 559 -5.11 -1.52 -19.52
N THR A 560 -5.17 -2.03 -18.29
CA THR A 560 -6.41 -2.06 -17.49
C THR A 560 -6.87 -0.64 -17.18
N PHE A 561 -5.97 0.26 -16.79
CA PHE A 561 -6.30 1.68 -16.67
C PHE A 561 -6.75 2.27 -18.00
N LEU A 562 -5.96 2.09 -19.08
CA LEU A 562 -6.26 2.69 -20.38
C LEU A 562 -7.66 2.29 -20.89
N PHE A 563 -7.90 0.98 -21.05
CA PHE A 563 -9.16 0.50 -21.61
C PHE A 563 -10.33 0.62 -20.63
N GLY A 564 -10.06 0.55 -19.33
CA GLY A 564 -11.08 0.80 -18.31
C GLY A 564 -11.55 2.26 -18.30
N GLY A 565 -10.65 3.24 -18.47
CA GLY A 565 -11.03 4.66 -18.38
C GLY A 565 -11.80 5.20 -19.59
N ILE A 566 -11.47 4.73 -20.81
CA ILE A 566 -11.98 5.32 -22.06
C ILE A 566 -13.53 5.40 -22.12
N PRO A 567 -14.30 4.33 -21.83
CA PRO A 567 -15.76 4.38 -21.97
C PRO A 567 -16.42 5.39 -21.02
N ALA A 568 -15.97 5.42 -19.76
CA ALA A 568 -16.52 6.32 -18.75
C ALA A 568 -16.25 7.79 -19.08
N PHE A 569 -15.02 8.15 -19.47
CA PHE A 569 -14.70 9.52 -19.87
C PHE A 569 -15.37 9.93 -21.18
N SER A 570 -15.47 9.02 -22.15
CA SER A 570 -16.15 9.28 -23.41
C SER A 570 -17.63 9.58 -23.16
N ALA A 571 -18.30 8.77 -22.35
CA ALA A 571 -19.68 9.03 -21.94
C ALA A 571 -19.77 10.38 -21.18
N ALA A 572 -19.01 10.52 -20.09
CA ALA A 572 -19.09 11.69 -19.23
C ALA A 572 -18.79 13.02 -19.95
N ILE A 573 -17.99 13.05 -21.02
CA ILE A 573 -17.68 14.31 -21.73
C ILE A 573 -18.58 14.48 -22.95
N ILE A 574 -18.63 13.50 -23.85
CA ILE A 574 -19.32 13.64 -25.14
C ILE A 574 -20.81 13.90 -24.93
N ILE A 575 -21.44 13.21 -23.98
CA ILE A 575 -22.89 13.30 -23.76
C ILE A 575 -23.29 14.70 -23.32
N HIS A 576 -22.53 15.32 -22.40
CA HIS A 576 -22.80 16.67 -21.95
C HIS A 576 -22.75 17.69 -23.08
N TYR A 577 -21.83 17.52 -24.03
CA TYR A 577 -21.77 18.34 -25.24
C TYR A 577 -22.95 18.09 -26.18
N VAL A 578 -23.34 16.83 -26.36
CA VAL A 578 -24.49 16.46 -27.21
C VAL A 578 -25.80 17.07 -26.67
N ILE A 579 -26.00 17.06 -25.35
CA ILE A 579 -27.24 17.58 -24.75
C ILE A 579 -27.20 19.09 -24.42
N GLY A 580 -26.01 19.72 -24.50
CA GLY A 580 -25.83 21.14 -24.18
C GLY A 580 -25.71 21.45 -22.69
N TYR A 581 -25.48 20.45 -21.83
CA TYR A 581 -25.28 20.64 -20.39
C TYR A 581 -23.80 20.92 -20.06
N THR A 582 -23.25 21.99 -20.64
CA THR A 582 -21.79 22.26 -20.66
C THR A 582 -21.36 23.40 -19.75
N THR A 583 -22.11 23.69 -18.68
CA THR A 583 -21.70 24.75 -17.75
C THR A 583 -20.33 24.41 -17.15
N PHE A 584 -19.42 25.40 -17.11
CA PHE A 584 -18.03 25.15 -16.75
C PHE A 584 -17.88 24.44 -15.40
N ILE A 585 -18.61 24.89 -14.38
CA ILE A 585 -18.56 24.32 -13.03
C ILE A 585 -19.04 22.87 -13.02
N HIS A 586 -20.03 22.51 -13.84
CA HIS A 586 -20.60 21.17 -13.90
C HIS A 586 -19.64 20.16 -14.53
N ILE A 587 -18.99 20.52 -15.63
CA ILE A 587 -18.07 19.60 -16.36
C ILE A 587 -16.64 19.59 -15.79
N LEU A 588 -16.27 20.60 -14.98
CA LEU A 588 -14.93 20.74 -14.41
C LEU A 588 -14.42 19.48 -13.68
N PRO A 589 -15.21 18.78 -12.84
CA PRO A 589 -14.76 17.54 -12.21
C PRO A 589 -14.35 16.46 -13.21
N ALA A 590 -15.06 16.33 -14.34
CA ALA A 590 -14.72 15.37 -15.39
C ALA A 590 -13.39 15.71 -16.08
N TYR A 591 -13.10 17.00 -16.29
CA TYR A 591 -11.81 17.44 -16.83
C TYR A 591 -10.65 17.23 -15.88
N ILE A 592 -10.84 17.51 -14.58
CA ILE A 592 -9.82 17.22 -13.57
C ILE A 592 -9.54 15.70 -13.54
N ALA A 593 -10.58 14.88 -13.55
CA ALA A 593 -10.45 13.43 -13.58
C ALA A 593 -9.73 12.93 -14.85
N LEU A 594 -10.03 13.50 -16.02
CA LEU A 594 -9.34 13.18 -17.28
C LEU A 594 -7.86 13.61 -17.25
N GLY A 595 -7.56 14.75 -16.63
CA GLY A 595 -6.19 15.21 -16.40
C GLY A 595 -5.40 14.24 -15.52
N LEU A 596 -5.97 13.82 -14.39
CA LEU A 596 -5.37 12.82 -13.50
C LEU A 596 -5.18 11.48 -14.21
N PHE A 597 -6.16 11.03 -14.99
CA PHE A 597 -6.07 9.83 -15.80
C PHE A 597 -4.91 9.89 -16.81
N SER A 598 -4.80 11.00 -17.54
CA SER A 598 -3.78 11.21 -18.56
C SER A 598 -2.37 11.27 -17.95
N LEU A 599 -2.20 12.03 -16.86
CA LEU A 599 -0.94 12.10 -16.11
C LEU A 599 -0.55 10.73 -15.56
N GLY A 600 -1.52 9.99 -15.02
CA GLY A 600 -1.35 8.62 -14.55
C GLY A 600 -0.77 7.72 -15.64
N LEU A 601 -1.38 7.70 -16.82
CA LEU A 601 -0.93 6.90 -17.96
C LEU A 601 0.47 7.31 -18.45
N ILE A 602 0.72 8.62 -18.61
CA ILE A 602 1.97 9.15 -19.16
C ILE A 602 3.15 8.84 -18.22
N PHE A 603 3.03 9.17 -16.94
CA PHE A 603 4.14 9.04 -16.00
C PHE A 603 4.42 7.59 -15.56
N SER A 604 3.46 6.68 -15.74
CA SER A 604 3.64 5.27 -15.38
C SER A 604 4.05 4.36 -16.55
N LYS A 605 3.92 4.81 -17.80
CA LYS A 605 4.16 3.99 -19.00
C LYS A 605 5.54 3.32 -19.00
N GLU A 606 6.61 4.09 -18.84
CA GLU A 606 7.97 3.54 -18.92
C GLU A 606 8.21 2.45 -17.86
N TYR A 607 7.69 2.64 -16.64
CA TYR A 607 7.82 1.69 -15.54
C TYR A 607 7.06 0.38 -15.79
N PHE A 608 5.83 0.44 -16.29
CA PHE A 608 5.06 -0.77 -16.59
C PHE A 608 5.57 -1.52 -17.83
N PHE A 609 6.21 -0.83 -18.77
CA PHE A 609 6.69 -1.44 -20.01
C PHE A 609 8.15 -1.88 -19.95
N LYS A 610 8.87 -1.51 -18.90
CA LYS A 610 10.25 -1.89 -18.69
C LYS A 610 10.41 -3.40 -18.75
N GLN A 611 11.16 -3.86 -19.75
CA GLN A 611 11.62 -5.24 -19.83
C GLN A 611 12.92 -5.35 -19.04
N THR A 612 13.10 -6.50 -18.40
CA THR A 612 14.29 -6.81 -17.61
C THR A 612 15.37 -7.40 -18.51
#